data_AF-A0A5N4DME2-F1
#
_entry.id   AF-A0A5N4DME2-F1
#
_cell.length_a   1.000
_cell.length_b   1.000
_cell.length_c   1.000
_cell.angle_alpha   90.00
_cell.angle_beta   90.00
_cell.angle_gamma   90.00
#
_symmetry.space_group_name_H-M   'P 1'
#
loop_
_entity.id
_entity.type
_entity.pdbx_description
1 polymer ?
#
loop_
_entity_poly.entity_id
_entity_poly.type
_entity_poly.pdbx_seq_one_letter_code
_entity_poly.pdbx_strand_id
1 'polypeptide(L)'
;MCVFSISWVSSKQIRAILGQFSEAEALLIKAGVQPGTLDGVLLDLGCSSMQLDAPERGFSLRKDGPLDMRMDGDRYPDMPTAADVVNALDQQALASILRTYGEEKHAKKIASAIVQARSIYPITRTQQLASVVAGTLINSE
;
A
#
# COMPACT_ATOMS: atom_id res chain seq x y z
N MET A 1 -6.97 2.74 -3.05
CA MET A 1 -8.21 2.91 -3.83
C MET A 1 -9.32 3.06 -2.82
N CYS A 2 -9.65 4.29 -2.46
CA CYS A 2 -10.79 4.58 -1.60
C CYS A 2 -11.97 4.87 -2.51
N VAL A 3 -13.08 4.15 -2.34
CA VAL A 3 -14.32 4.45 -3.04
C VAL A 3 -14.86 5.73 -2.41
N PHE A 4 -14.84 6.83 -3.16
CA PHE A 4 -15.54 8.03 -2.73
C PHE A 4 -17.04 7.80 -2.84
N SER A 5 -17.73 7.84 -1.70
CA SER A 5 -19.17 8.03 -1.64
C SER A 5 -19.43 9.47 -1.25
N ILE A 6 -19.73 10.32 -2.23
CA ILE A 6 -20.19 11.68 -1.99
C ILE A 6 -21.71 11.65 -2.02
N SER A 7 -22.34 11.96 -0.88
CA SER A 7 -23.78 12.14 -0.79
C SER A 7 -24.12 13.62 -1.03
N TRP A 8 -24.83 13.90 -2.12
CA TRP A 8 -25.50 15.19 -2.30
C TRP A 8 -26.82 15.16 -1.52
N VAL A 9 -27.02 16.06 -0.55
CA VAL A 9 -28.30 16.19 0.14
C VAL A 9 -29.20 17.15 -0.64
N SER A 10 -29.92 16.58 -1.60
CA SER A 10 -31.30 16.97 -1.96
C SER A 10 -32.05 15.84 -2.67
N SER A 11 -31.33 14.80 -3.10
CA SER A 11 -31.89 13.53 -3.57
C SER A 11 -30.86 12.44 -3.29
N LYS A 12 -31.30 11.25 -2.85
CA LYS A 12 -30.46 10.11 -2.37
C LYS A 12 -29.55 9.50 -3.45
N GLN A 13 -28.74 10.31 -4.14
CA GLN A 13 -27.87 9.90 -5.24
C GLN A 13 -26.44 9.74 -4.73
N ILE A 14 -25.88 8.55 -4.98
CA ILE A 14 -24.45 8.28 -4.80
C ILE A 14 -23.83 8.29 -6.19
N ARG A 15 -22.78 9.09 -6.38
CA ARG A 15 -21.97 9.08 -7.60
C ARG A 15 -20.58 8.57 -7.28
N ALA A 16 -20.26 7.38 -7.78
CA ALA A 16 -18.91 6.82 -7.69
C ALA A 16 -17.98 7.52 -8.69
N ILE A 17 -16.83 7.97 -8.21
CA ILE A 17 -15.74 8.51 -9.03
C ILE A 17 -14.49 7.69 -8.72
N LEU A 18 -13.92 7.07 -9.75
CA LEU A 18 -12.73 6.26 -9.62
C LEU A 18 -11.47 7.11 -9.86
N GLY A 19 -10.59 7.21 -8.86
CA GLY A 19 -9.36 7.99 -8.96
C GLY A 19 -8.56 8.01 -7.66
N GLN A 20 -7.45 8.73 -7.65
CA GLN A 20 -6.68 8.97 -6.43
C GLN A 20 -7.30 10.12 -5.65
N PHE A 21 -7.32 10.05 -4.31
CA PHE A 21 -7.88 11.13 -3.50
C PHE A 21 -7.05 12.42 -3.57
N SER A 22 -5.76 12.32 -3.90
CA SER A 22 -4.88 13.46 -4.21
C SER A 22 -5.37 14.27 -5.41
N GLU A 23 -6.15 13.65 -6.31
CA GLU A 23 -6.71 14.26 -7.51
C GLU A 23 -8.19 14.66 -7.33
N ALA A 24 -8.72 14.59 -6.09
CA ALA A 24 -10.14 14.73 -5.82
C ALA A 24 -10.74 16.04 -6.37
N GLU A 25 -10.04 17.16 -6.24
CA GLU A 25 -10.52 18.45 -6.77
C GLU A 25 -10.77 18.40 -8.30
N ALA A 26 -9.76 17.96 -9.06
CA ALA A 26 -9.87 17.84 -10.52
C ALA A 26 -10.97 16.85 -10.92
N LEU A 27 -11.09 15.74 -10.19
CA LEU A 27 -12.11 14.72 -10.42
C LEU A 27 -13.53 15.25 -10.14
N LEU A 28 -13.70 16.05 -9.09
CA LEU A 28 -14.98 16.66 -8.72
C LEU A 28 -15.42 17.73 -9.72
N ILE A 29 -14.50 18.59 -10.14
CA ILE A 29 -14.75 19.59 -11.19
C ILE A 29 -15.16 18.90 -12.49
N LYS A 30 -14.43 17.85 -12.90
CA LYS A 30 -14.78 17.05 -14.09
C LYS A 30 -16.14 16.37 -13.95
N ALA A 31 -16.56 16.04 -12.73
CA ALA A 31 -17.88 15.52 -12.44
C ALA A 31 -18.98 16.62 -12.40
N GLY A 32 -18.63 17.90 -12.52
CA GLY A 32 -19.57 19.02 -12.51
C GLY A 32 -19.90 19.55 -11.12
N VAL A 33 -19.12 19.17 -10.10
CA VAL A 33 -19.23 19.77 -8.76
C VAL A 33 -18.54 21.13 -8.80
N GLN A 34 -19.25 22.18 -8.39
CA GLN A 34 -18.71 23.54 -8.39
C GLN A 34 -17.84 23.78 -7.14
N PRO A 35 -16.74 24.53 -7.25
CA PRO A 35 -15.96 24.93 -6.10
C PRO A 35 -16.81 25.65 -5.05
N GLY A 36 -16.60 25.33 -3.77
CA GLY A 36 -17.34 25.93 -2.66
C GLY A 36 -18.74 25.38 -2.40
N THR A 37 -19.21 24.38 -3.16
CA THR A 37 -20.54 23.76 -2.95
C THR A 37 -20.50 22.45 -2.18
N LEU A 38 -19.35 22.08 -1.61
CA LEU A 38 -19.18 20.82 -0.88
C LEU A 38 -19.40 21.06 0.62
N ASP A 39 -20.40 20.39 1.20
CA ASP A 39 -20.73 20.56 2.62
C ASP A 39 -19.77 19.81 3.56
N GLY A 40 -19.11 18.76 3.07
CA GLY A 40 -18.22 17.94 3.88
C GLY A 40 -17.46 16.88 3.10
N VAL A 41 -16.39 16.40 3.72
CA VAL A 41 -15.53 15.33 3.19
C VAL A 41 -15.34 14.28 4.29
N LEU A 42 -15.54 13.02 3.94
CA LEU A 42 -15.17 11.88 4.76
C LEU A 42 -14.05 11.11 4.06
N LEU A 43 -12.96 10.84 4.78
CA LEU A 43 -11.86 10.02 4.32
C LEU A 43 -11.68 8.83 5.26
N ASP A 44 -11.93 7.64 4.74
CA ASP A 44 -11.58 6.38 5.39
C ASP A 44 -10.25 5.89 4.81
N LEU A 45 -9.17 6.09 5.56
CA LEU A 45 -7.82 5.82 5.10
C LEU A 45 -7.39 4.41 5.49
N GLY A 46 -7.01 3.59 4.52
CA GLY A 46 -6.50 2.26 4.77
C GLY A 46 -6.66 1.34 3.58
N CYS A 47 -6.44 0.05 3.84
CA CYS A 47 -6.76 -1.02 2.91
C CYS A 47 -8.19 -1.50 3.14
N SER A 48 -8.91 -1.83 2.06
CA SER A 48 -10.22 -2.46 2.15
C SER A 48 -10.10 -3.95 2.48
N SER A 49 -11.17 -4.56 3.00
CA SER A 49 -11.25 -6.01 3.20
C SER A 49 -10.95 -6.78 1.91
N MET A 50 -11.47 -6.32 0.77
CA MET A 50 -11.20 -6.90 -0.55
C MET A 50 -9.70 -6.97 -0.88
N GLN A 51 -8.89 -6.05 -0.35
CA GLN A 51 -7.43 -6.07 -0.54
C GLN A 51 -6.73 -7.03 0.41
N LEU A 52 -7.22 -7.18 1.64
CA LEU A 52 -6.64 -8.06 2.66
C LEU A 52 -7.03 -9.53 2.50
N ASP A 53 -8.23 -9.79 1.97
CA ASP A 53 -8.81 -11.13 1.85
C ASP A 53 -8.30 -11.90 0.62
N ALA A 54 -7.85 -11.16 -0.40
CA ALA A 54 -7.35 -11.59 -1.70
C ALA A 54 -5.81 -11.77 -1.68
N PRO A 55 -5.28 -13.01 -1.56
CA PRO A 55 -3.83 -13.24 -1.42
C PRO A 55 -3.01 -12.69 -2.59
N GLU A 56 -3.57 -12.73 -3.81
CA GLU A 56 -2.94 -12.25 -5.04
C GLU A 56 -2.59 -10.75 -4.99
N ARG A 57 -3.24 -9.97 -4.12
CA ARG A 57 -2.97 -8.55 -3.91
C ARG A 57 -1.74 -8.28 -3.04
N GLY A 58 -1.26 -9.29 -2.32
CA GLY A 58 -0.02 -9.20 -1.53
C GLY A 58 -0.12 -8.43 -0.22
N PHE A 59 -1.31 -8.03 0.25
CA PHE A 59 -1.48 -7.34 1.53
C PHE A 59 -1.69 -8.28 2.73
N SER A 60 -2.05 -9.54 2.47
CA SER A 60 -2.36 -10.49 3.54
C SER A 60 -1.09 -10.93 4.29
N LEU A 61 -1.14 -10.86 5.62
CA LEU A 61 -0.13 -11.44 6.51
C LEU A 61 -0.38 -12.93 6.81
N ARG A 62 -1.58 -13.43 6.51
CA ARG A 62 -1.99 -14.80 6.83
C ARG A 62 -1.91 -15.72 5.61
N LYS A 63 -2.31 -15.22 4.44
CA LYS A 63 -2.34 -15.98 3.20
C LYS A 63 -1.15 -15.58 2.33
N ASP A 64 -0.43 -16.57 1.83
CA ASP A 64 0.75 -16.35 1.00
C ASP A 64 0.35 -15.89 -0.42
N GLY A 65 1.06 -14.90 -0.96
CA GLY A 65 0.75 -14.29 -2.25
C GLY A 65 1.95 -13.61 -2.89
N PRO A 66 1.84 -13.15 -4.15
CA PRO A 66 2.84 -12.28 -4.76
C PRO A 66 3.05 -11.03 -3.90
N LEU A 67 4.29 -10.58 -3.77
CA LEU A 67 4.63 -9.37 -3.01
C LEU A 67 4.33 -8.10 -3.86
N ASP A 68 3.05 -7.84 -4.12
CA ASP A 68 2.60 -6.68 -4.92
C ASP A 68 2.35 -5.44 -4.05
N MET A 69 1.33 -5.47 -3.19
CA MET A 69 0.92 -4.37 -2.29
C MET A 69 0.53 -3.05 -2.98
N ARG A 70 0.34 -3.01 -4.31
CA ARG A 70 -0.24 -1.83 -4.97
C ARG A 70 -1.75 -1.83 -4.77
N MET A 71 -2.28 -0.66 -4.42
CA MET A 71 -3.73 -0.50 -4.28
C MET A 71 -4.46 -0.57 -5.62
N ASP A 72 -3.77 -0.30 -6.73
CA ASP A 72 -4.33 -0.13 -8.06
C ASP A 72 -3.36 -0.60 -9.16
N GLY A 73 -2.88 -1.84 -9.04
CA GLY A 73 -1.87 -2.39 -9.95
C GLY A 73 -2.34 -2.49 -11.40
N ASP A 74 -3.63 -2.75 -11.64
CA ASP A 74 -4.17 -2.93 -12.99
C ASP A 74 -4.15 -1.64 -13.82
N ARG A 75 -4.39 -0.48 -13.19
CA ARG A 75 -4.35 0.82 -13.87
C ARG A 75 -2.95 1.41 -13.96
N TYR A 76 -2.04 0.96 -13.11
CA TYR A 76 -0.66 1.46 -13.04
C TYR A 76 0.34 0.29 -13.06
N PRO A 77 0.37 -0.52 -14.13
CA PRO A 77 1.18 -1.73 -14.19
C PRO A 77 2.68 -1.46 -14.10
N ASP A 78 3.12 -0.29 -14.57
CA ASP A 78 4.52 0.14 -14.58
C ASP A 78 5.00 0.71 -13.22
N MET A 79 4.09 0.89 -12.25
CA MET A 79 4.47 1.35 -10.93
C MET A 79 5.13 0.23 -10.12
N PRO A 80 6.20 0.52 -9.36
CA PRO A 80 6.91 -0.48 -8.58
C PRO A 80 6.00 -1.25 -7.62
N THR A 81 6.14 -2.56 -7.60
CA THR A 81 5.58 -3.45 -6.58
C THR A 81 6.43 -3.41 -5.31
N ALA A 82 5.90 -3.94 -4.21
CA ALA A 82 6.70 -4.17 -3.01
C ALA A 82 7.89 -5.11 -3.30
N ALA A 83 7.75 -6.10 -4.20
CA ALA A 83 8.84 -6.95 -4.64
C ALA A 83 9.96 -6.12 -5.31
N ASP A 84 9.61 -5.18 -6.18
CA ASP A 84 10.60 -4.31 -6.84
C ASP A 84 11.35 -3.48 -5.80
N VAL A 85 10.63 -2.90 -4.84
CA VAL A 85 11.20 -2.10 -3.76
C VAL A 85 12.18 -2.91 -2.91
N VAL A 86 11.78 -4.09 -2.42
CA VAL A 86 12.65 -4.91 -1.55
C VAL A 86 13.82 -5.53 -2.29
N ASN A 87 13.73 -5.72 -3.61
CA ASN A 87 14.81 -6.30 -4.40
C ASN A 87 15.78 -5.25 -4.99
N ALA A 88 15.35 -4.00 -5.19
CA ALA A 88 16.16 -2.97 -5.85
C ALA A 88 16.80 -1.94 -4.90
N LEU A 89 16.07 -1.48 -3.86
CA LEU A 89 16.57 -0.39 -3.01
C LEU A 89 17.79 -0.81 -2.19
N ASP A 90 18.72 0.10 -1.93
CA ASP A 90 19.84 -0.17 -1.03
C ASP A 90 19.39 -0.35 0.43
N GLN A 91 20.31 -0.84 1.27
CA GLN A 91 20.03 -1.10 2.68
C GLN A 91 19.62 0.17 3.46
N GLN A 92 20.19 1.33 3.13
CA GLN A 92 19.91 2.58 3.83
C GLN A 92 18.50 3.08 3.50
N ALA A 93 18.13 3.05 2.22
CA ALA A 93 16.80 3.40 1.74
C ALA A 93 15.73 2.46 2.35
N LEU A 94 15.96 1.15 2.36
CA LEU A 94 15.07 0.18 3.02
C LEU A 94 14.92 0.47 4.52
N ALA A 95 16.03 0.69 5.23
CA ALA A 95 15.98 1.03 6.65
C ALA A 95 15.24 2.35 6.90
N SER A 96 15.35 3.32 5.99
CA SER A 96 14.61 4.58 6.08
C SER A 96 13.11 4.36 5.94
N ILE A 97 12.67 3.58 4.95
CA ILE A 97 11.26 3.24 4.74
C ILE A 97 10.68 2.55 5.98
N LEU A 98 11.35 1.51 6.48
CA LEU A 98 10.91 0.74 7.64
C LEU A 98 10.83 1.60 8.91
N ARG A 99 11.79 2.51 9.12
CA ARG A 99 11.77 3.42 10.26
C ARG A 99 10.68 4.48 10.14
N THR A 100 10.59 5.15 8.99
CA THR A 100 9.72 6.31 8.82
C THR A 100 8.25 5.91 8.70
N TYR A 101 7.94 4.85 7.94
CA TYR A 101 6.55 4.44 7.70
C TYR A 101 6.11 3.26 8.55
N GLY A 102 7.04 2.41 9.01
CA GLY A 102 6.74 1.26 9.87
C GLY A 102 7.00 1.50 11.35
N GLU A 103 7.57 2.66 11.73
CA GLU A 103 7.99 2.97 13.11
C GLU A 103 8.89 1.88 13.74
N GLU A 104 9.63 1.14 12.90
CA GLU A 104 10.32 -0.08 13.30
C GLU A 104 11.68 0.22 13.95
N LYS A 105 11.84 -0.20 15.22
CA LYS A 105 13.06 0.01 16.01
C LYS A 105 14.26 -0.75 15.43
N HIS A 106 14.03 -1.95 14.92
CA HIS A 106 15.04 -2.84 14.33
C HIS A 106 15.24 -2.61 12.83
N ALA A 107 14.79 -1.48 12.27
CA ALA A 107 14.79 -1.20 10.83
C ALA A 107 16.13 -1.47 10.14
N LYS A 108 17.27 -1.12 10.77
CA LYS A 108 18.61 -1.39 10.20
C LYS A 108 18.92 -2.89 10.10
N LYS A 109 18.54 -3.67 11.12
CA LYS A 109 18.77 -5.13 11.19
C LYS A 109 17.89 -5.84 10.17
N ILE A 110 16.61 -5.45 10.09
CA ILE A 110 15.64 -6.00 9.12
C ILE A 110 16.10 -5.68 7.69
N ALA A 111 16.46 -4.43 7.39
CA ALA A 111 16.95 -4.05 6.07
C ALA A 111 18.21 -4.85 5.66
N SER A 112 19.14 -5.05 6.59
CA SER A 112 20.32 -5.89 6.35
C SER A 112 19.94 -7.33 5.99
N ALA A 113 18.97 -7.91 6.69
CA ALA A 113 18.52 -9.28 6.43
C ALA A 113 17.78 -9.40 5.10
N ILE A 114 16.99 -8.40 4.72
CA ILE A 114 16.36 -8.34 3.39
C ILE A 114 17.43 -8.32 2.30
N VAL A 115 18.45 -7.48 2.43
CA VAL A 115 19.56 -7.40 1.46
C VAL A 115 20.34 -8.71 1.38
N GLN A 116 20.58 -9.36 2.52
CA GLN A 116 21.26 -10.66 2.56
C GLN A 116 20.39 -11.77 1.95
N ALA A 117 19.08 -11.79 2.23
CA ALA A 117 18.19 -12.81 1.69
C ALA A 117 18.07 -12.70 0.16
N ARG A 118 17.89 -11.47 -0.35
CA ARG A 118 17.73 -11.25 -1.80
C ARG A 118 19.00 -11.52 -2.61
N SER A 119 20.18 -11.48 -2.00
CA SER A 119 21.44 -11.80 -2.69
C SER A 119 21.57 -13.29 -3.01
N ILE A 120 20.80 -14.14 -2.33
CA ILE A 120 20.72 -15.58 -2.60
C ILE A 120 19.62 -15.85 -3.62
N TYR A 121 18.38 -15.41 -3.33
CA TYR A 121 17.23 -15.51 -4.23
C TYR A 121 16.31 -14.29 -4.10
N PRO A 122 15.75 -13.75 -5.19
CA PRO A 122 14.81 -12.64 -5.14
C PRO A 122 13.59 -12.93 -4.24
N ILE A 123 13.18 -11.94 -3.46
CA ILE A 123 11.99 -12.03 -2.59
C ILE A 123 10.77 -11.66 -3.43
N THR A 124 9.92 -12.64 -3.73
CA THR A 124 8.77 -12.48 -4.64
C THR A 124 7.43 -12.72 -3.98
N ARG A 125 7.42 -13.27 -2.76
CA ARG A 125 6.20 -13.64 -2.02
C ARG A 125 6.14 -13.06 -0.63
N THR A 126 4.92 -12.83 -0.14
CA THR A 126 4.67 -12.23 1.18
C THR A 126 5.26 -13.06 2.31
N GLN A 127 5.13 -14.39 2.29
CA GLN A 127 5.68 -15.24 3.36
C GLN A 127 7.20 -15.33 3.36
N GLN A 128 7.85 -15.13 2.22
CA GLN A 128 9.32 -15.04 2.17
C GLN A 128 9.78 -13.80 2.93
N LEU A 129 9.18 -12.64 2.65
CA LEU A 129 9.49 -11.40 3.37
C LEU A 129 9.18 -11.53 4.86
N ALA A 130 7.99 -12.05 5.21
CA ALA A 130 7.59 -12.23 6.60
C ALA A 130 8.58 -13.14 7.37
N SER A 131 9.05 -14.22 6.73
CA SER A 131 10.00 -15.16 7.33
C SER A 131 11.37 -14.51 7.56
N VAL A 132 11.84 -13.69 6.61
CA VAL A 132 13.08 -12.90 6.78
C VAL A 132 12.94 -11.96 7.98
N VAL A 133 11.85 -11.21 8.07
CA VAL A 133 11.62 -10.27 9.18
C VAL A 133 11.53 -11.02 10.52
N ALA A 134 10.70 -12.05 10.62
CA ALA A 134 10.52 -12.83 11.85
C ALA A 134 11.84 -13.45 12.33
N GLY A 135 12.63 -14.03 11.42
CA GLY A 135 13.95 -14.59 11.73
C GLY A 135 14.95 -13.57 12.27
N THR A 136 14.82 -12.28 11.92
CA THR A 136 15.69 -11.25 12.51
C THR A 136 15.34 -10.92 13.95
N LEU A 137 14.05 -10.92 14.29
CA LEU A 137 13.54 -10.47 15.59
C LEU A 137 13.78 -11.52 16.68
N ILE A 138 13.56 -12.79 16.38
CA ILE A 138 13.81 -13.91 17.32
C ILE A 138 15.27 -13.95 17.78
N ASN A 139 16.21 -13.56 16.91
CA ASN A 139 17.64 -13.51 17.22
C ASN A 139 18.08 -12.16 17.84
N SER A 140 17.16 -11.39 18.42
CA SER A 140 17.43 -10.05 19.01
C SER A 140 17.21 -9.97 20.52
N GLU A 141 16.62 -11.01 21.11
CA GLU A 141 16.47 -11.22 22.55
C GLU A 141 17.65 -12.06 23.07
#